data_AF-A0A950PYX3-F1
#
_entry.id   AF-A0A950PYX3-F1
#
_cell.length_a   1.000
_cell.length_b   1.000
_cell.length_c   1.000
_cell.angle_alpha   90.00
_cell.angle_beta   90.00
_cell.angle_gamma   90.00
#
_symmetry.space_group_name_H-M   'P 1'
#
loop_
_entity.id
_entity.type
_entity.pdbx_description
1 polymer ?
#
loop_
_entity_poly.entity_id
_entity_poly.type
_entity_poly.pdbx_seq_one_letter_code
_entity_poly.pdbx_strand_id
1 'polypeptide(L)' 'RVTVLVPILLLHIRAVWVVGIWFVLQLVSAATTPASEPGTAWWAHVGGFAAGLLMTPLLKSRSIPYFGPIDPRGPWANG' A
#
# COMPACT_ATOMS: atom_id res chain seq x y z
N ARG A 1 21.63 -28.43 -12.01
CA ARG A 1 20.98 -27.43 -12.89
C ARG A 1 19.54 -27.28 -12.43
N VAL A 2 19.14 -26.08 -11.99
CA VAL A 2 17.77 -25.78 -11.55
C VAL A 2 17.17 -24.83 -12.58
N THR A 3 16.05 -25.23 -13.17
CA THR A 3 15.28 -24.40 -14.09
C THR A 3 14.22 -23.68 -13.26
N VAL A 4 14.38 -22.38 -13.06
CA VAL A 4 13.37 -21.55 -12.38
C VAL A 4 12.37 -21.10 -13.43
N LEU A 5 11.15 -21.65 -13.37
CA LEU A 5 9.99 -21.07 -14.05
C LEU A 5 9.56 -19.84 -13.25
N VAL A 6 9.71 -18.65 -13.83
CA VAL A 6 9.17 -17.40 -13.26
C VAL A 6 7.88 -17.07 -14.03
N PRO A 7 6.70 -17.49 -13.57
CA PRO A 7 5.46 -17.09 -14.21
C PRO A 7 5.17 -15.62 -13.88
N ILE A 8 5.42 -14.72 -14.83
CA ILE A 8 4.97 -13.32 -14.74
C ILE A 8 3.50 -13.31 -15.17
N LEU A 9 2.60 -13.57 -14.23
CA LEU A 9 1.16 -13.52 -14.46
C LEU A 9 0.65 -12.08 -14.24
N LEU A 10 0.31 -11.39 -15.33
CA LEU A 10 -0.23 -10.02 -15.28
C LEU A 10 -1.77 -10.08 -15.10
N LEU A 11 -2.23 -10.08 -13.85
CA LEU A 11 -3.65 -9.97 -13.52
C LEU A 11 -4.02 -8.51 -13.22
N HIS A 12 -5.11 -8.04 -13.82
CA HIS A 12 -5.69 -6.72 -13.51
C HIS A 12 -6.61 -6.84 -12.30
N ILE A 13 -6.06 -6.62 -11.12
CA ILE A 13 -6.79 -6.63 -9.84
C ILE A 13 -6.86 -5.20 -9.32
N ARG A 14 -8.00 -4.81 -8.74
CA ARG A 14 -8.14 -3.48 -8.11
C ARG A 14 -7.12 -3.37 -6.96
N ALA A 15 -6.36 -2.28 -6.94
CA ALA A 15 -5.30 -2.06 -5.94
C ALA A 15 -5.80 -2.18 -4.49
N VAL A 16 -7.04 -1.76 -4.22
CA VAL A 16 -7.68 -1.88 -2.90
C VAL A 16 -7.72 -3.32 -2.39
N TRP A 17 -7.99 -4.30 -3.26
CA TRP A 17 -8.02 -5.71 -2.85
C TRP A 17 -6.64 -6.23 -2.50
N VAL A 18 -5.65 -5.93 -3.33
CA VAL A 18 -4.27 -6.38 -3.13
C VAL A 18 -3.71 -5.79 -1.83
N VAL A 19 -3.84 -4.48 -1.65
CA VAL A 19 -3.35 -3.77 -0.47
C VAL A 19 -4.13 -4.17 0.77
N GLY A 20 -5.46 -4.33 0.67
CA GLY A 20 -6.30 -4.73 1.79
C GLY A 20 -5.98 -6.14 2.30
N ILE A 21 -5.89 -7.12 1.39
CA ILE A 21 -5.51 -8.51 1.75
C ILE A 21 -4.12 -8.53 2.37
N TRP A 22 -3.15 -7.83 1.76
CA TRP A 22 -1.79 -7.74 2.27
C TRP A 22 -1.77 -7.14 3.70
N PHE A 23 -2.49 -6.05 3.94
CA PHE A 23 -2.55 -5.44 5.26
C PHE A 23 -3.21 -6.33 6.32
N VAL A 24 -4.26 -7.07 5.96
CA VAL A 24 -4.88 -8.06 6.87
C VAL A 24 -3.88 -9.15 7.23
N LEU A 25 -3.09 -9.64 6.28
CA LEU A 25 -2.02 -10.61 6.57
C LEU A 25 -1.00 -10.03 7.56
N GLN A 26 -0.59 -8.76 7.40
CA GLN A 26 0.30 -8.10 8.36
C GLN A 26 -0.30 -8.07 9.78
N LEU A 27 -1.59 -7.79 9.93
CA LEU A 27 -2.28 -7.77 11.23
C LEU A 27 -2.37 -9.17 11.85
N VAL A 28 -2.72 -10.18 11.05
CA VAL A 28 -2.76 -11.57 11.51
C VAL A 28 -1.37 -12.00 11.97
N SER A 29 -0.34 -11.80 11.16
CA SER A 29 1.04 -12.14 11.52
C SER A 29 1.52 -11.38 12.76
N ALA A 30 1.19 -10.10 12.90
CA ALA A 30 1.51 -9.33 14.11
C ALA A 30 0.85 -9.90 15.38
N ALA A 31 -0.38 -10.40 15.26
CA ALA A 31 -1.16 -10.95 16.37
C ALA A 31 -0.80 -12.41 16.72
N THR A 32 -0.37 -13.20 15.73
CA THR A 32 -0.08 -14.63 15.90
C THR A 32 1.39 -14.95 16.14
N THR A 33 2.31 -13.99 15.92
CA THR A 33 3.73 -14.19 16.18
C THR A 33 3.97 -14.44 17.67
N PRO A 34 4.60 -15.57 18.06
CA PRO A 34 4.93 -15.86 19.45
C PRO A 34 5.85 -14.80 20.04
N ALA A 35 5.76 -14.55 21.36
CA ALA A 35 6.62 -13.58 22.04
C ALA A 35 8.12 -13.93 21.99
N SER A 36 8.45 -15.19 21.69
CA SER A 36 9.82 -15.67 21.48
C SER A 36 10.38 -15.30 20.10
N GLU A 37 9.55 -14.86 19.16
CA GLU A 37 9.96 -14.49 17.80
C GLU A 37 9.89 -12.98 17.57
N PRO A 38 10.70 -12.43 16.64
CA PRO A 38 10.70 -11.00 16.35
C PRO A 38 9.40 -10.52 15.65
N GLY A 39 8.39 -10.16 16.45
CA GLY A 39 7.13 -9.59 15.95
C GLY A 39 7.22 -8.14 15.46
N THR A 40 8.32 -7.44 15.75
CA THR A 40 8.50 -6.00 15.47
C THR A 40 8.38 -5.67 13.99
N ALA A 41 8.81 -6.55 13.10
CA ALA A 41 8.70 -6.34 11.66
C ALA A 41 7.23 -6.18 11.23
N TRP A 42 6.33 -7.02 11.74
CA TRP A 42 4.89 -6.93 11.42
C TRP A 42 4.29 -5.63 11.94
N TRP A 43 4.60 -5.26 13.18
CA TRP A 43 4.16 -4.00 13.79
C TRP A 43 4.69 -2.75 13.08
N ALA A 44 5.92 -2.80 12.54
CA ALA A 44 6.48 -1.70 11.75
C ALA A 44 5.68 -1.46 10.46
N HIS A 45 5.24 -2.52 9.79
CA HIS A 45 4.39 -2.39 8.61
C HIS A 45 2.99 -1.88 8.95
N VAL A 46 2.38 -2.38 10.04
CA VAL A 46 1.08 -1.90 10.51
C VAL A 46 1.14 -0.42 10.89
N GLY A 47 2.16 -0.03 11.66
CA GLY A 47 2.40 1.35 12.06
C GLY A 47 2.71 2.27 10.88
N GLY A 48 3.56 1.83 9.95
CA GLY A 48 3.88 2.58 8.73
C GLY A 48 2.67 2.80 7.82
N PHE A 49 1.80 1.80 7.69
CA PHE A 49 0.55 1.93 6.94
C PHE A 49 -0.42 2.90 7.61
N ALA A 50 -0.62 2.79 8.93
CA ALA A 50 -1.49 3.69 9.68
C ALA A 50 -0.97 5.14 9.65
N ALA A 51 0.35 5.33 9.83
CA ALA A 51 1.01 6.62 9.70
C ALA A 51 0.84 7.19 8.29
N GLY A 52 1.02 6.39 7.24
CA GLY A 52 0.80 6.80 5.85
C GLY A 52 -0.64 7.25 5.59
N LEU A 53 -1.64 6.52 6.09
CA LEU A 53 -3.04 6.91 6.00
C LEU A 53 -3.32 8.24 6.71
N LEU A 54 -2.75 8.45 7.90
CA LEU A 54 -2.89 9.69 8.65
C LEU A 54 -2.17 10.86 7.99
N MET A 55 -0.98 10.63 7.43
CA MET A 55 -0.16 11.65 6.77
C MET A 55 -0.71 12.03 5.39
N THR A 56 -1.44 11.15 4.72
CA THR A 56 -2.04 11.41 3.41
C THR A 56 -2.85 12.72 3.39
N PRO A 57 -3.82 12.96 4.29
CA PRO A 57 -4.51 14.23 4.36
C PRO A 57 -3.67 15.39 4.90
N LEU A 58 -2.69 15.12 5.75
CA LEU A 58 -1.84 16.15 6.33
C LEU A 58 -0.88 16.76 5.31
N LEU A 59 -0.31 15.94 4.42
CA LEU A 59 0.65 16.37 3.41
C LEU A 59 0.00 16.72 2.07
N LYS A 60 -1.29 16.41 1.89
CA LYS A 60 -1.98 16.71 0.65
C LYS A 60 -2.17 18.21 0.46
N SER A 61 -1.81 18.69 -0.73
CA SER A 61 -2.15 20.05 -1.16
C SER A 61 -3.67 20.26 -1.17
N ARG A 62 -4.12 21.33 -0.49
CA ARG A 62 -5.53 21.73 -0.45
C ARG A 62 -6.11 22.03 -1.84
N SER A 63 -5.26 22.33 -2.82
CA SER A 63 -5.68 22.68 -4.19
C SER A 63 -6.10 21.49 -5.06
N ILE A 64 -5.80 20.24 -4.67
CA ILE A 64 -6.10 19.06 -5.48
C ILE A 64 -7.21 18.24 -4.81
N PRO A 65 -8.35 17.95 -5.47
CA PRO A 65 -9.38 17.09 -4.91
C PRO A 65 -8.95 15.61 -4.92
N TYR A 66 -9.37 14.81 -3.94
CA TYR A 66 -9.03 13.37 -3.89
C TYR A 66 -9.63 12.54 -5.02
N PHE A 67 -10.86 12.89 -5.41
CA PHE A 67 -11.62 12.25 -6.47
C PHE A 67 -12.14 13.33 -7.44
N GLY A 68 -11.25 14.28 -7.77
CA GLY A 68 -11.58 15.36 -8.68
C GLY A 68 -11.77 14.86 -10.11
N PRO A 69 -12.51 15.58 -10.95
CA PRO A 69 -12.46 15.38 -12.39
C PRO A 69 -11.00 15.43 -12.86
N ILE A 70 -10.61 14.55 -13.78
CA ILE A 70 -9.32 14.65 -14.45
C ILE A 70 -9.36 15.96 -15.24
N ASP A 71 -8.66 16.99 -14.77
CA ASP A 71 -8.57 18.28 -15.46
C ASP A 71 -7.51 18.18 -16.57
N PRO A 72 -7.90 18.26 -17.86
CA PRO A 72 -6.95 18.26 -18.97
C PRO A 72 -6.03 19.49 -18.97
N ARG A 73 -6.31 20.51 -18.16
CA ARG A 73 -5.53 21.76 -18.02
C ARG A 73 -4.74 21.84 -16.72
N GLY A 74 -4.55 20.72 -16.02
CA GLY A 74 -3.76 20.67 -14.79
C GLY A 74 -2.32 21.20 -14.98
N PRO A 75 -1.56 21.44 -13.90
CA PRO A 75 -0.24 22.08 -13.96
C PRO A 75 0.79 21.42 -14.89
N TRP A 76 0.53 20.18 -15.31
CA TRP A 76 1.36 19.35 -16.18
C TRP A 76 0.89 19.33 -17.64
N ALA A 77 -0.18 20.05 -17.98
CA ALA A 77 -0.83 20.02 -19.29
C ALA A 77 -0.12 20.84 -20.38
N ASN A 78 0.89 21.65 -20.02
CA ASN A 78 1.55 22.57 -20.94
C ASN A 78 3.07 22.31 -21.00
N GLY A 79 3.47 21.07 -21.28
CA GLY A 79 4.83 20.69 -21.65
C GLY A 79 4.87 20.23 -23.09
#